data_AF-A0A1M5IUC5-F1
#
_entry.id   AF-A0A1M5IUC5-F1
#
_cell.length_a   1.000
_cell.length_b   1.000
_cell.length_c   1.000
_cell.angle_alpha   90.00
_cell.angle_beta   90.00
_cell.angle_gamma   90.00
#
_symmetry.space_group_name_H-M   'P 1'
#
loop_
_entity.id
_entity.type
_entity.pdbx_description
1 polymer ?
#
loop_
_entity_poly.entity_id
_entity_poly.type
_entity_poly.pdbx_seq_one_letter_code
_entity_poly.pdbx_strand_id
1 'polypeptide(L)'
;MLARKRHPPLTLIKIIALCIEQGIPGSVLQIITGSGEFIGKILAESPKVNAISLTGSTEVGVSLAEIGAKTLKRVFLELGGNDPLIVLEDAVKFANASRYGLQAGIMSKSVERAMRVAANLQCGAVVINGSGNYRHIEQPFGGYKMSGVGREGISGTLAEMTQEKTYVLKNVL
;
A
#
# COMPACT_ATOMS: atom_id res chain seq x y z
N MET A 1 -12.39 -1.89 8.80
CA MET A 1 -11.78 -0.63 8.32
C MET A 1 -11.81 0.42 9.44
N LEU A 2 -10.70 1.12 9.65
CA LEU A 2 -10.60 2.18 10.65
C LEU A 2 -10.61 3.54 9.92
N ALA A 3 -11.50 4.45 10.31
CA ALA A 3 -11.58 5.78 9.73
C ALA A 3 -11.18 6.87 10.75
N ARG A 4 -10.21 7.71 10.38
CA ARG A 4 -9.58 8.70 11.27
C ARG A 4 -10.53 9.88 11.56
N LYS A 5 -10.56 10.32 12.83
CA LYS A 5 -11.37 11.45 13.36
C LYS A 5 -11.22 12.81 12.66
N ARG A 6 -10.12 13.09 11.94
CA ARG A 6 -9.81 14.44 11.41
C ARG A 6 -10.74 14.88 10.27
N HIS A 7 -11.41 13.93 9.61
CA HIS A 7 -12.49 14.19 8.67
C HIS A 7 -13.70 13.32 9.07
N PRO A 8 -14.93 13.83 9.02
CA PRO A 8 -16.11 13.05 9.35
C PRO A 8 -16.19 11.84 8.39
N PRO A 9 -16.17 10.58 8.90
CA PRO A 9 -16.07 9.40 8.06
C PRO A 9 -17.41 9.02 7.40
N LEU A 10 -18.27 10.01 7.15
CA LEU A 10 -19.66 9.82 6.71
C LEU A 10 -19.74 9.11 5.37
N THR A 11 -18.84 9.43 4.43
CA THR A 11 -18.77 8.75 3.14
C THR A 11 -18.51 7.25 3.32
N LEU A 12 -17.56 6.87 4.18
CA LEU A 12 -17.23 5.47 4.43
C LEU A 12 -18.36 4.74 5.18
N ILE A 13 -19.00 5.41 6.14
CA ILE A 13 -20.17 4.87 6.83
C ILE A 13 -21.29 4.60 5.82
N LYS A 14 -21.58 5.54 4.91
CA LYS A 14 -22.64 5.37 3.91
C LYS A 14 -22.31 4.28 2.90
N ILE A 15 -21.06 4.20 2.44
CA ILE A 15 -20.61 3.10 1.56
C ILE A 15 -20.85 1.74 2.23
N ILE A 16 -20.48 1.60 3.50
CA ILE A 16 -20.66 0.33 4.22
C ILE A 16 -22.14 0.02 4.46
N ALA A 17 -22.96 1.02 4.78
CA ALA A 17 -24.40 0.84 4.88
C ALA A 17 -24.99 0.31 3.57
N LEU A 18 -24.60 0.89 2.42
CA LEU A 18 -25.03 0.41 1.10
C LEU A 18 -24.55 -1.01 0.83
N CYS A 19 -23.31 -1.36 1.18
CA CYS A 19 -22.79 -2.72 1.06
C CYS A 19 -23.63 -3.73 1.86
N ILE A 20 -24.02 -3.39 3.09
CA ILE A 20 -24.86 -4.23 3.93
C ILE A 20 -26.28 -4.35 3.35
N GLU A 21 -26.84 -3.25 2.85
CA GLU A 21 -28.13 -3.24 2.14
C GLU A 21 -28.12 -4.17 0.91
N GLN A 22 -26.97 -4.34 0.23
CA GLN A 22 -26.79 -5.28 -0.88
C GLN A 22 -26.50 -6.72 -0.44
N GLY A 23 -26.57 -7.02 0.87
CA GLY A 23 -26.44 -8.37 1.41
C GLY A 23 -25.04 -8.76 1.89
N ILE A 24 -24.06 -7.85 1.91
CA ILE A 24 -22.76 -8.14 2.54
C ILE A 24 -22.97 -8.30 4.05
N PRO A 25 -22.63 -9.44 4.66
CA PRO A 25 -22.83 -9.63 6.09
C PRO A 25 -22.05 -8.60 6.91
N GLY A 26 -22.68 -8.03 7.94
CA GLY A 26 -22.01 -7.07 8.83
C GLY A 26 -20.79 -7.64 9.56
N SER A 27 -20.69 -8.97 9.68
CA SER A 27 -19.49 -9.64 10.20
C SER A 27 -18.29 -9.58 9.24
N VAL A 28 -18.53 -9.46 7.93
CA VAL A 28 -17.51 -9.42 6.87
C VAL A 28 -16.95 -8.01 6.69
N LEU A 29 -17.80 -6.98 6.74
CA LEU A 29 -17.41 -5.58 6.50
C LEU A 29 -17.82 -4.68 7.66
N GLN A 30 -16.83 -4.25 8.44
CA GLN A 30 -17.03 -3.44 9.64
C GLN A 30 -16.27 -2.11 9.55
N ILE A 31 -16.88 -1.04 10.06
CA ILE A 31 -16.23 0.25 10.27
C ILE A 31 -16.20 0.59 11.75
N ILE A 32 -15.01 0.99 12.21
CA ILE A 32 -14.81 1.50 13.56
C ILE A 32 -14.35 2.95 13.42
N THR A 33 -15.06 3.86 14.07
CA THR A 33 -14.75 5.29 14.08
C THR A 33 -14.13 5.67 15.42
N GLY A 34 -13.13 6.55 15.39
CA GLY A 34 -12.49 7.02 16.62
C GLY A 34 -11.04 7.46 16.42
N SER A 35 -10.26 7.42 17.50
CA SER A 35 -8.83 7.70 17.43
C SER A 35 -8.12 6.60 16.66
N GLY A 36 -7.51 6.96 15.53
CA GLY A 36 -6.77 6.03 14.69
C GLY A 36 -5.60 5.37 15.44
N GLU A 37 -4.94 6.13 16.31
CA GLU A 37 -3.83 5.66 17.14
C GLU A 37 -4.29 4.60 18.15
N PHE A 38 -5.36 4.89 18.90
CA PHE A 38 -5.89 3.98 19.91
C PHE A 38 -6.45 2.70 19.29
N ILE A 39 -7.34 2.83 18.29
CA ILE A 39 -7.98 1.68 17.66
C ILE A 39 -6.97 0.88 16.84
N GLY A 40 -6.07 1.57 16.11
CA GLY A 40 -5.02 0.93 15.31
C GLY A 40 -4.11 0.05 16.17
N LYS A 41 -3.68 0.55 17.34
CA LYS A 41 -2.91 -0.23 18.31
C LYS A 41 -3.66 -1.48 18.78
N ILE A 42 -4.91 -1.33 19.23
CA ILE A 42 -5.72 -2.46 19.71
C ILE A 42 -5.87 -3.54 18.63
N LEU A 43 -6.16 -3.13 17.39
CA LEU A 43 -6.31 -4.06 16.28
C LEU A 43 -4.98 -4.75 15.94
N ALA A 44 -3.86 -4.02 15.98
CA ALA A 44 -2.55 -4.59 15.72
C ALA A 44 -2.09 -5.57 16.79
N GLU A 45 -2.41 -5.33 18.06
CA GLU A 45 -2.10 -6.23 19.18
C GLU A 45 -2.99 -7.49 19.18
N SER A 46 -4.19 -7.42 18.63
CA SER A 46 -5.16 -8.51 18.68
C SER A 46 -4.70 -9.76 17.92
N PRO A 47 -4.67 -10.96 18.54
CA PRO A 47 -4.31 -12.20 17.86
C PRO A 47 -5.37 -12.64 16.82
N LYS A 48 -6.55 -12.00 16.81
CA LYS A 48 -7.64 -12.31 15.86
C LYS A 48 -7.50 -11.59 14.51
N VAL A 49 -6.58 -10.64 14.40
CA VAL A 49 -6.30 -9.94 13.14
C VAL A 49 -5.17 -10.67 12.43
N ASN A 50 -5.34 -11.03 11.15
CA ASN A 50 -4.30 -11.76 10.40
C ASN A 50 -3.41 -10.87 9.54
N ALA A 51 -3.89 -9.68 9.18
CA ALA A 51 -3.18 -8.73 8.35
C ALA A 51 -3.57 -7.28 8.67
N ILE A 52 -2.66 -6.35 8.42
CA ILE A 52 -2.87 -4.91 8.56
C ILE A 52 -2.55 -4.25 7.23
N SER A 53 -3.45 -3.42 6.72
CA SER A 53 -3.19 -2.50 5.62
C SER A 53 -3.26 -1.08 6.14
N LEU A 54 -2.25 -0.26 5.84
CA LEU A 54 -2.21 1.15 6.25
C LEU A 54 -1.74 2.02 5.09
N THR A 55 -2.54 3.03 4.76
CA THR A 55 -2.10 4.21 4.02
C THR A 55 -1.93 5.36 5.01
N GLY A 56 -0.73 5.91 5.17
CA GLY A 56 -0.50 6.92 6.21
C GLY A 56 0.92 7.42 6.36
N SER A 57 1.24 7.90 7.56
CA SER A 57 2.60 8.38 7.85
C SER A 57 3.55 7.22 8.12
N THR A 58 4.80 7.43 7.76
CA THR A 58 5.88 6.45 7.94
C THR A 58 6.01 6.00 9.39
N GLU A 59 5.88 6.93 10.32
CA GLU A 59 6.04 6.70 11.76
C GLU A 59 4.94 5.76 12.29
N VAL A 60 3.69 5.97 11.86
CA VAL A 60 2.56 5.09 12.23
C VAL A 60 2.72 3.71 11.60
N GLY A 61 3.16 3.65 10.33
CA GLY A 61 3.41 2.38 9.63
C GLY A 61 4.46 1.52 10.33
N VAL A 62 5.60 2.11 10.69
CA VAL A 62 6.68 1.43 11.42
C VAL A 62 6.18 0.93 12.78
N SER A 63 5.50 1.79 13.54
CA SER A 63 4.95 1.40 14.85
C SER A 63 3.95 0.24 14.76
N LEU A 64 3.04 0.26 13.78
CA LEU A 64 2.09 -0.85 13.57
C LEU A 64 2.79 -2.14 13.10
N ALA A 65 3.85 -2.03 12.30
CA ALA A 65 4.66 -3.19 11.91
C ALA A 65 5.37 -3.83 13.09
N GLU A 66 5.98 -3.03 13.98
CA GLU A 66 6.63 -3.51 15.21
C GLU A 66 5.64 -4.22 16.13
N ILE A 67 4.44 -3.65 16.31
CA ILE A 67 3.38 -4.27 17.11
C ILE A 67 2.90 -5.56 16.44
N GLY A 68 2.65 -5.54 15.12
CA GLY A 68 2.18 -6.67 14.36
C GLY A 68 3.15 -7.85 14.33
N ALA A 69 4.46 -7.57 14.36
CA ALA A 69 5.51 -8.57 14.39
C ALA A 69 5.37 -9.55 15.56
N LYS A 70 4.85 -9.11 16.72
CA LYS A 70 4.61 -9.97 17.90
C LYS A 70 3.66 -11.15 17.64
N THR A 71 2.89 -11.08 16.56
CA THR A 71 1.92 -12.11 16.15
C THR A 71 2.12 -12.53 14.69
N LEU A 72 3.25 -12.15 14.09
CA LEU A 72 3.64 -12.47 12.71
C LEU A 72 2.57 -12.15 11.66
N LYS A 73 1.71 -11.16 11.94
CA LYS A 73 0.68 -10.71 10.99
C LYS A 73 1.32 -9.95 9.85
N ARG A 74 0.81 -10.19 8.64
CA ARG A 74 1.29 -9.51 7.42
C ARG A 74 0.93 -8.04 7.48
N VAL A 75 1.85 -7.18 7.03
CA VAL A 75 1.63 -5.74 6.97
C VAL A 75 1.82 -5.25 5.54
N PHE A 76 0.88 -4.44 5.08
CA PHE A 76 0.89 -3.77 3.79
C PHE A 76 0.83 -2.28 4.07
N LEU A 77 1.91 -1.59 3.75
CA LEU A 77 2.16 -0.23 4.17
C LEU A 77 2.38 0.62 2.94
N GLU A 78 1.50 1.59 2.75
CA GLU A 78 1.64 2.66 1.77
C GLU A 78 1.88 3.97 2.52
N LEU A 79 3.14 4.39 2.56
CA LEU A 79 3.65 5.42 3.47
C LEU A 79 4.12 6.66 2.70
N GLY A 80 4.93 7.51 3.33
CA GLY A 80 5.37 8.76 2.74
C GLY A 80 6.02 8.60 1.38
N GLY A 81 5.82 9.58 0.51
CA GLY A 81 6.45 9.67 -0.81
C GLY A 81 7.24 10.97 -0.96
N ASN A 82 8.15 10.98 -1.93
CA ASN A 82 8.75 12.19 -2.46
C ASN A 82 8.99 11.92 -3.95
N ASP A 83 7.94 12.09 -4.75
CA ASP A 83 7.88 11.56 -6.11
C ASP A 83 8.56 12.54 -7.09
N PRO A 84 9.79 12.25 -7.54
CA PRO A 84 10.54 13.20 -8.34
C PRO A 84 10.08 13.17 -9.80
N LEU A 85 10.19 14.31 -10.48
CA LEU A 85 10.09 14.40 -11.93
C LEU A 85 11.49 14.57 -12.53
N ILE A 86 11.98 13.54 -13.20
CA ILE A 86 13.34 13.50 -13.73
C ILE A 86 13.37 14.04 -15.16
N VAL A 87 14.09 15.15 -15.35
CA VAL A 87 14.33 15.74 -16.68
C VAL A 87 15.75 15.46 -17.16
N LEU A 88 16.75 15.47 -16.27
CA LEU A 88 18.16 15.22 -16.56
C LEU A 88 18.61 13.86 -15.96
N GLU A 89 19.50 13.15 -16.65
CA GLU A 89 19.87 11.77 -16.30
C GLU A 89 20.68 11.69 -15.00
N ASP A 90 21.52 12.69 -14.75
CA ASP A 90 22.31 12.80 -13.52
C ASP A 90 21.47 13.10 -12.27
N ALA A 91 20.19 13.45 -12.43
CA ALA A 91 19.29 13.71 -11.32
C ALA A 91 18.85 12.44 -10.57
N VAL A 92 19.08 11.25 -11.15
CA VAL A 92 18.76 9.96 -10.51
C VAL A 92 19.41 9.81 -9.13
N LYS A 93 20.66 10.29 -8.97
CA LYS A 93 21.36 10.22 -7.68
C LYS A 93 20.66 11.02 -6.58
N PHE A 94 20.07 12.16 -6.92
CA PHE A 94 19.34 13.00 -5.97
C PHE A 94 17.98 12.41 -5.62
N ALA A 95 17.28 11.83 -6.62
CA ALA A 95 16.06 11.07 -6.37
C ALA A 95 16.31 9.90 -5.41
N ASN A 96 17.35 9.11 -5.66
CA ASN A 96 17.71 7.97 -4.83
C ASN A 96 18.27 8.34 -3.46
N ALA A 97 18.78 9.57 -3.26
CA ALA A 97 19.20 10.06 -1.95
C ALA A 97 18.02 10.26 -0.97
N SER A 98 16.79 10.32 -1.49
CA SER A 98 15.59 10.29 -0.66
C SER A 98 15.46 8.97 0.10
N ARG A 99 15.02 9.05 1.37
CA ARG A 99 14.62 7.88 2.15
C ARG A 99 13.32 7.23 1.63
N TYR A 100 12.60 7.95 0.77
CA TYR A 100 11.36 7.53 0.13
C TYR A 100 11.60 7.12 -1.32
N GLY A 101 10.66 6.35 -1.86
CA GLY A 101 10.65 5.89 -3.24
C GLY A 101 9.27 5.35 -3.61
N LEU A 102 8.23 6.19 -3.56
CA LEU A 102 6.87 5.76 -3.86
C LEU A 102 6.65 5.68 -5.38
N GLN A 103 6.66 6.82 -6.07
CA GLN A 103 6.59 6.87 -7.53
C GLN A 103 7.59 7.87 -8.10
N ALA A 104 7.77 7.89 -9.42
CA ALA A 104 8.53 8.92 -10.13
C ALA A 104 7.95 9.18 -11.53
N GLY A 105 8.23 10.36 -12.06
CA GLY A 105 8.01 10.68 -13.48
C GLY A 105 9.34 10.88 -14.21
N ILE A 106 9.39 10.61 -15.50
CA ILE A 106 10.54 10.95 -16.37
C ILE A 106 10.05 11.75 -17.57
N MET A 107 10.71 12.86 -17.88
CA MET A 107 10.49 13.60 -19.13
C MET A 107 11.68 13.38 -20.06
N SER A 108 11.41 12.78 -21.23
CA SER A 108 12.47 12.49 -22.21
C SER A 108 11.91 12.34 -23.61
N LYS A 109 12.65 12.87 -24.61
CA LYS A 109 12.40 12.59 -26.03
C LYS A 109 12.98 11.24 -26.48
N SER A 110 13.94 10.68 -25.73
CA SER A 110 14.54 9.37 -26.00
C SER A 110 13.97 8.33 -25.03
N VAL A 111 13.32 7.31 -25.59
CA VAL A 111 12.79 6.16 -24.82
C VAL A 111 13.93 5.35 -24.21
N GLU A 112 15.02 5.13 -24.95
CA GLU A 112 16.19 4.41 -24.45
C GLU A 112 16.76 5.06 -23.18
N ARG A 113 16.95 6.39 -23.23
CA ARG A 113 17.37 7.16 -22.05
C ARG A 113 16.37 7.04 -20.91
N ALA A 114 15.08 7.19 -21.21
CA ALA A 114 14.04 7.10 -20.19
C ALA A 114 14.04 5.72 -19.50
N MET A 115 14.22 4.65 -20.26
CA MET A 115 14.31 3.29 -19.73
C MET A 115 15.58 3.08 -18.89
N ARG A 116 16.74 3.61 -19.31
CA ARG A 116 17.96 3.58 -18.49
C ARG A 116 17.76 4.31 -17.16
N VAL A 117 17.20 5.52 -17.20
CA VAL A 117 16.89 6.30 -16.00
C VAL A 117 15.91 5.54 -15.10
N ALA A 118 14.81 5.02 -15.67
CA ALA A 118 13.79 4.27 -14.93
C ALA A 118 14.37 3.05 -14.22
N ALA A 119 15.23 2.28 -14.91
CA ALA A 119 15.87 1.09 -14.34
C ALA A 119 16.80 1.41 -13.15
N ASN A 120 17.30 2.65 -13.05
CA ASN A 120 18.17 3.09 -11.96
C ASN A 120 17.42 3.81 -10.83
N LEU A 121 16.13 4.13 -10.99
CA LEU A 121 15.32 4.75 -9.95
C LEU A 121 14.85 3.72 -8.93
N GLN A 122 15.08 3.99 -7.64
CA GLN A 122 14.63 3.14 -6.54
C GLN A 122 13.25 3.56 -6.07
N CYS A 123 12.22 3.24 -6.85
CA CYS A 123 10.83 3.57 -6.55
C CYS A 123 9.83 2.52 -7.03
N GLY A 124 8.60 2.60 -6.54
CA GLY A 124 7.52 1.66 -6.80
C GLY A 124 7.05 1.58 -8.25
N ALA A 125 7.00 2.73 -8.92
CA ALA A 125 6.59 2.87 -10.31
C ALA A 125 7.19 4.13 -10.95
N VAL A 126 7.43 4.07 -12.26
CA VAL A 126 7.93 5.21 -13.05
C VAL A 126 6.98 5.47 -14.21
N VAL A 127 6.58 6.72 -14.39
CA VAL A 127 5.73 7.16 -15.49
C VAL A 127 6.57 7.94 -16.50
N ILE A 128 6.84 7.34 -17.66
CA ILE A 128 7.61 7.99 -18.73
C ILE A 128 6.68 8.94 -19.50
N ASN A 129 7.13 10.18 -19.69
CA ASN A 129 6.37 11.29 -20.24
C ASN A 129 5.03 11.53 -19.52
N GLY A 130 5.01 11.24 -18.21
CA GLY A 130 3.94 11.61 -17.31
C GLY A 130 4.46 11.91 -15.90
N SER A 131 3.56 12.33 -15.03
CA SER A 131 3.83 12.55 -13.61
C SER A 131 3.67 11.26 -12.82
N GLY A 132 4.36 11.19 -11.66
CA GLY A 132 4.29 10.04 -10.76
C GLY A 132 2.85 9.67 -10.37
N ASN A 133 1.94 10.64 -10.26
CA ASN A 133 0.54 10.44 -9.88
C ASN A 133 -0.33 9.68 -10.91
N TYR A 134 0.16 9.34 -12.09
CA TYR A 134 -0.60 8.51 -13.02
C TYR A 134 -0.75 7.10 -12.43
N ARG A 135 -2.00 6.65 -12.30
CA ARG A 135 -2.34 5.34 -11.74
C ARG A 135 -3.48 4.71 -12.54
N HIS A 136 -3.18 3.61 -13.22
CA HIS A 136 -4.21 2.73 -13.76
C HIS A 136 -4.79 1.84 -12.66
N ILE A 137 -6.07 1.48 -12.75
CA ILE A 137 -6.77 0.72 -11.69
C ILE A 137 -6.16 -0.68 -11.45
N GLU A 138 -5.61 -1.28 -12.51
CA GLU A 138 -4.96 -2.60 -12.45
C GLU A 138 -3.48 -2.52 -12.07
N GLN A 139 -2.88 -1.33 -12.09
CA GLN A 139 -1.47 -1.17 -11.82
C GLN A 139 -1.19 -1.40 -10.32
N PRO A 140 -0.24 -2.29 -9.97
CA PRO A 140 0.23 -2.42 -8.60
C PRO A 140 0.83 -1.10 -8.11
N PHE A 141 0.38 -0.65 -6.95
CA PHE A 141 0.80 0.59 -6.30
C PHE A 141 1.49 0.24 -4.98
N GLY A 142 2.67 0.77 -4.74
CA GLY A 142 3.55 0.22 -3.71
C GLY A 142 4.93 0.84 -3.74
N GLY A 143 5.38 1.43 -2.65
CA GLY A 143 6.69 2.09 -2.58
C GLY A 143 7.90 1.19 -2.35
N TYR A 144 9.08 1.81 -2.38
CA TYR A 144 10.38 1.28 -1.97
C TYR A 144 10.84 1.98 -0.67
N LYS A 145 11.83 1.41 0.02
CA LYS A 145 12.47 2.03 1.19
C LYS A 145 11.42 2.38 2.27
N MET A 146 11.44 3.59 2.80
CA MET A 146 10.50 4.05 3.82
C MET A 146 9.12 4.43 3.25
N SER A 147 8.90 4.29 1.94
CA SER A 147 7.56 4.44 1.35
C SER A 147 6.67 3.22 1.59
N GLY A 148 7.21 2.15 2.17
CA GLY A 148 6.45 1.05 2.74
C GLY A 148 6.73 -0.30 2.09
N VAL A 149 5.81 -1.25 2.29
CA VAL A 149 5.97 -2.67 1.93
C VAL A 149 4.66 -3.24 1.42
N GLY A 150 4.76 -4.13 0.43
CA GLY A 150 3.60 -4.74 -0.24
C GLY A 150 3.05 -3.89 -1.38
N ARG A 151 2.07 -4.43 -2.12
CA ARG A 151 1.41 -3.76 -3.24
C ARG A 151 -0.12 -3.69 -3.07
N GLU A 152 -0.69 -2.51 -3.29
CA GLU A 152 -2.12 -2.28 -3.46
C GLU A 152 -2.52 -2.31 -4.94
N GLY A 153 -3.82 -2.49 -5.21
CA GLY A 153 -4.37 -2.62 -6.56
C GLY A 153 -5.11 -3.95 -6.71
N ILE A 154 -5.91 -4.14 -7.76
CA ILE A 154 -6.84 -5.28 -7.84
C ILE A 154 -6.11 -6.63 -7.64
N SER A 155 -5.17 -6.96 -8.53
CA SER A 155 -4.46 -8.25 -8.46
C SER A 155 -3.43 -8.29 -7.32
N GLY A 156 -2.77 -7.15 -7.05
CA GLY A 156 -1.79 -7.03 -5.98
C GLY A 156 -2.41 -7.29 -4.61
N THR A 157 -3.47 -6.57 -4.26
CA THR A 157 -4.19 -6.75 -2.99
C THR A 157 -4.75 -8.15 -2.85
N LEU A 158 -5.27 -8.76 -3.93
CA LEU A 158 -5.75 -10.13 -3.88
C LEU A 158 -4.62 -11.12 -3.51
N ALA A 159 -3.46 -11.01 -4.16
CA ALA A 159 -2.30 -11.86 -3.86
C ALA A 159 -1.81 -11.63 -2.42
N GLU A 160 -1.67 -10.38 -2.00
CA GLU A 160 -1.18 -9.99 -0.67
C GLU A 160 -2.12 -10.46 0.46
N MET A 161 -3.44 -10.37 0.25
CA MET A 161 -4.44 -10.75 1.25
C MET A 161 -4.80 -12.24 1.23
N THR A 162 -4.26 -13.03 0.30
CA THR A 162 -4.51 -14.48 0.19
C THR A 162 -3.36 -15.28 0.81
N GLN A 163 -3.63 -16.49 1.32
CA GLN A 163 -2.58 -17.44 1.71
C GLN A 163 -2.63 -18.66 0.79
N GLU A 164 -1.46 -19.04 0.27
CA GLU A 164 -1.33 -20.28 -0.49
C GLU A 164 -1.29 -21.47 0.45
N LYS A 165 -2.12 -22.48 0.18
CA LYS A 165 -2.14 -23.76 0.90
C LYS A 165 -2.01 -24.89 -0.11
N THR A 166 -0.93 -25.65 -0.02
CA THR A 166 -0.67 -26.79 -0.90
C THR A 166 -1.25 -28.06 -0.31
N TYR A 167 -1.97 -28.83 -1.13
CA TYR A 167 -2.43 -30.19 -0.82
C TYR A 167 -1.70 -31.17 -1.72
N VAL A 168 -1.00 -32.14 -1.13
CA VAL A 168 -0.36 -33.24 -1.86
C VAL A 168 -1.06 -34.53 -1.51
N LEU A 169 -1.74 -35.13 -2.49
CA LEU A 169 -2.41 -36.42 -2.34
C LEU A 169 -1.45 -37.52 -2.81
N LYS A 170 -0.95 -38.32 -1.86
CA LYS A 170 -0.07 -39.46 -2.15
C LYS A 170 -0.83 -40.77 -1.92
N ASN A 171 -0.94 -41.60 -2.96
CA ASN A 171 -1.66 -42.89 -2.93
C ASN A 171 -3.13 -42.76 -2.52
N VAL A 172 -3.78 -41.67 -2.93
CA VAL A 172 -5.21 -41.43 -2.69
C VAL A 172 -5.97 -41.76 -3.97
N LEU A 173 -5.79 -42.98 -4.47
CA LEU A 173 -6.55 -43.72 -5.49
C LEU A 173 -6.07 -45.18 -5.44
#